data_AF-A0A1G4U3Y5-F1
#
_entry.id   AF-A0A1G4U3Y5-F1
#
_cell.length_a   1.000
_cell.length_b   1.000
_cell.length_c   1.000
_cell.angle_alpha   90.00
_cell.angle_beta   90.00
_cell.angle_gamma   90.00
#
_symmetry.space_group_name_H-M   'P 1'
#
loop_
_entity.id
_entity.type
_entity.pdbx_description
1 polymer ?
#
loop_
_entity_poly.entity_id
_entity_poly.type
_entity_poly.pdbx_seq_one_letter_code
_entity_poly.pdbx_strand_id
1 'polypeptide(L)'
;MFIPLHDANTLKHIKVQWVTLGLIGMNVAVWLFTGFFAPQQTAQATSVGLGYIPAVAFDYATLAPGLAIVPEPLTYITHAFVHAGFWHLASNMIFLWVFGDNVEDAMGHLGFLIFYLACAAFGALCHGLLVSESQAPLVGASGAISGVVAAYVILHPRVKIWVLVFFRVPLPLPAFVPLLLWIGQQFFMLFVDPDGNVSWGAHAGGIVAGAVLVFFMRRKGVPLFDRKIVTPRAVSSTPAVRRAVVAADDGAPGH
;
A
#
# COMPACT_ATOMS: atom_id res chain seq x y z
N MET A 1 -5.94 9.66 14.25
CA MET A 1 -4.78 8.86 13.80
C MET A 1 -4.76 7.57 14.59
N PHE A 2 -4.69 6.43 13.92
CA PHE A 2 -4.50 5.12 14.56
C PHE A 2 -3.12 4.60 14.15
N ILE A 3 -2.42 3.89 15.05
CA ILE A 3 -1.12 3.30 14.74
C ILE A 3 -1.32 1.79 14.62
N PRO A 4 -1.16 1.22 13.41
CA PRO A 4 -1.16 -0.23 13.25
C PRO A 4 0.15 -0.79 13.82
N LEU A 5 0.08 -1.89 14.57
CA LEU A 5 1.25 -2.51 15.19
C LEU A 5 1.69 -3.76 14.40
N HIS A 6 0.74 -4.64 14.10
CA HIS A 6 0.92 -5.87 13.34
C HIS A 6 -0.47 -6.44 12.99
N ASP A 7 -0.54 -7.33 12.01
CA ASP A 7 -1.73 -8.11 11.71
C ASP A 7 -1.59 -9.57 12.18
N ALA A 8 -2.62 -10.39 12.03
CA ALA A 8 -2.58 -11.80 12.42
C ALA A 8 -2.44 -12.76 11.23
N ASN A 9 -2.13 -12.26 10.03
CA ASN A 9 -2.08 -13.06 8.82
C ASN A 9 -0.64 -13.46 8.50
N THR A 10 -0.45 -14.72 8.09
CA THR A 10 0.86 -15.23 7.69
C THR A 10 0.96 -15.28 6.17
N LEU A 11 2.18 -15.10 5.65
CA LEU A 11 2.47 -15.25 4.22
C LEU A 11 2.11 -16.68 3.74
N LYS A 12 1.45 -16.79 2.59
CA LYS A 12 0.97 -18.07 2.04
C LYS A 12 1.67 -18.47 0.75
N HIS A 13 2.11 -17.50 -0.05
CA HIS A 13 2.62 -17.69 -1.41
C HIS A 13 4.07 -17.28 -1.58
N ILE A 14 4.56 -16.31 -0.79
CA ILE A 14 5.96 -15.88 -0.76
C ILE A 14 6.61 -16.26 0.57
N LYS A 15 7.94 -16.41 0.58
CA LYS A 15 8.70 -16.71 1.81
C LYS A 15 9.05 -15.44 2.60
N VAL A 16 9.32 -14.35 1.88
CA VAL A 16 9.76 -13.07 2.42
C VAL A 16 9.20 -11.96 1.53
N GLN A 17 8.75 -10.86 2.13
CA GLN A 17 8.22 -9.65 1.47
C GLN A 17 9.35 -8.72 0.96
N TRP A 18 10.17 -9.22 0.03
CA TRP A 18 11.37 -8.51 -0.43
C TRP A 18 11.10 -7.13 -1.02
N VAL A 19 9.98 -6.94 -1.71
CA VAL A 19 9.66 -5.65 -2.33
C VAL A 19 9.24 -4.66 -1.26
N THR A 20 8.42 -5.06 -0.30
CA THR A 20 8.04 -4.21 0.84
C THR A 20 9.28 -3.78 1.63
N LEU A 21 10.18 -4.72 1.94
CA LEU A 21 11.45 -4.41 2.61
C LEU A 21 12.34 -3.48 1.78
N GLY A 22 12.43 -3.73 0.47
CA GLY A 22 13.22 -2.90 -0.46
C GLY A 22 12.69 -1.48 -0.56
N LEU A 23 11.37 -1.32 -0.67
CA LEU A 23 10.70 -0.01 -0.67
C LEU A 23 10.96 0.74 0.64
N ILE A 24 10.84 0.06 1.80
CA ILE A 24 11.15 0.66 3.09
C ILE A 24 12.62 1.08 3.17
N GLY A 25 13.54 0.18 2.83
CA GLY A 25 14.97 0.46 2.84
C GLY A 25 15.35 1.62 1.93
N MET A 26 14.77 1.70 0.74
CA MET A 26 15.00 2.79 -0.21
C MET A 26 14.48 4.13 0.32
N ASN A 27 13.28 4.17 0.88
CA ASN A 27 12.72 5.38 1.50
C ASN A 27 13.56 5.89 2.67
N VAL A 28 14.00 4.98 3.54
CA VAL A 28 14.89 5.29 4.66
C VAL A 28 16.24 5.81 4.14
N ALA A 29 16.84 5.15 3.15
CA ALA A 29 18.10 5.59 2.58
C ALA A 29 18.01 6.98 1.95
N VAL A 30 16.99 7.24 1.11
CA VAL A 30 16.77 8.57 0.53
C VAL A 30 16.65 9.61 1.63
N TRP A 31 15.77 9.38 2.62
CA TRP A 31 15.58 10.35 3.70
C TRP A 31 16.85 10.59 4.53
N LEU A 32 17.66 9.57 4.79
CA LEU A 32 18.93 9.72 5.52
C LEU A 32 19.92 10.57 4.72
N PHE A 33 20.14 10.27 3.44
CA PHE A 33 21.19 10.89 2.64
C PHE A 33 20.82 12.23 2.01
N THR A 34 19.54 12.48 1.77
CA THR A 34 19.06 13.73 1.17
C THR A 34 18.32 14.63 2.15
N GLY A 35 17.99 14.13 3.34
CA GLY A 35 17.29 14.87 4.39
C GLY A 35 18.12 15.00 5.66
N PHE A 36 18.27 13.90 6.40
CA PHE A 36 18.81 13.92 7.78
C PHE A 36 20.31 14.31 7.85
N PHE A 37 21.14 13.73 6.98
CA PHE A 37 22.58 14.04 6.92
C PHE A 37 22.91 15.16 5.93
N ALA A 38 21.92 15.62 5.16
CA ALA A 38 22.11 16.63 4.14
C ALA A 38 21.90 18.04 4.71
N PRO A 39 22.60 19.07 4.16
CA PRO A 39 22.24 20.46 4.44
C PRO A 39 20.79 20.75 4.06
N GLN A 40 20.16 21.69 4.76
CA GLN A 40 18.76 22.06 4.53
C GLN A 40 18.49 22.46 3.06
N GLN A 41 19.45 23.12 2.40
CA GLN A 41 19.31 23.47 0.97
C GLN A 41 19.20 22.22 0.08
N THR A 42 19.98 21.18 0.36
CA THR A 42 19.94 19.91 -0.39
C THR A 42 18.62 19.17 -0.16
N ALA A 43 18.09 19.19 1.07
CA ALA A 43 16.79 18.61 1.39
C ALA A 43 15.64 19.31 0.66
N GLN A 44 15.68 20.64 0.61
CA GLN A 44 14.73 21.44 -0.17
C GLN A 44 14.85 21.18 -1.67
N ALA A 45 16.07 21.17 -2.22
CA ALA A 45 16.31 20.88 -3.63
C ALA A 45 15.84 19.48 -4.01
N THR A 46 16.00 18.49 -3.12
CA THR A 46 15.51 17.12 -3.34
C THR A 46 13.98 17.06 -3.32
N SER A 47 13.35 17.77 -2.38
CA SER A 47 11.88 17.84 -2.30
C SER A 47 11.26 18.46 -3.55
N VAL A 48 11.90 19.50 -4.09
CA VAL A 48 11.44 20.16 -5.33
C VAL A 48 11.80 19.34 -6.58
N GLY A 49 13.01 18.78 -6.64
CA GLY A 49 13.54 18.15 -7.85
C GLY A 49 13.10 16.71 -8.08
N LEU A 50 12.69 16.00 -7.02
CA LEU A 50 12.12 14.65 -7.09
C LEU A 50 10.62 14.63 -6.74
N GLY A 51 10.08 15.70 -6.17
CA GLY A 51 8.66 15.83 -5.84
C GLY A 51 7.81 16.08 -7.08
N TYR A 52 6.53 15.74 -6.98
CA TYR A 52 5.55 16.03 -8.02
C TYR A 52 4.97 17.43 -7.80
N ILE A 53 5.13 18.34 -8.77
CA ILE A 53 4.63 19.72 -8.67
C ILE A 53 3.48 19.89 -9.65
N PRO A 54 2.22 20.04 -9.18
CA PRO A 54 1.06 20.19 -10.05
C PRO A 54 1.21 21.28 -11.11
N ALA A 55 1.66 22.48 -10.71
CA ALA A 55 1.83 23.59 -11.64
C ALA A 55 2.84 23.28 -12.76
N VAL A 56 3.84 22.45 -12.52
CA VAL A 56 4.81 22.03 -13.55
C VAL A 56 4.21 20.95 -14.45
N ALA A 57 3.51 19.98 -13.87
CA ALA A 57 2.88 18.88 -14.61
C ALA A 57 1.72 19.33 -15.53
N PHE A 58 1.08 20.46 -15.21
CA PHE A 58 -0.03 21.04 -15.97
C PHE A 58 0.36 22.32 -16.74
N ASP A 59 1.66 22.56 -16.94
CA ASP A 59 2.20 23.68 -17.72
C ASP A 59 1.82 25.10 -17.22
N TYR A 60 1.44 25.24 -15.94
CA TYR A 60 1.22 26.55 -15.28
C TYR A 60 2.52 27.19 -14.78
N ALA A 61 3.59 26.40 -14.60
CA ALA A 61 4.90 26.85 -14.15
C ALA A 61 6.02 26.00 -14.76
N THR A 62 7.24 26.53 -14.79
CA THR A 62 8.43 25.79 -15.23
C THR A 62 9.41 25.64 -14.08
N LEU A 63 9.89 24.42 -13.84
CA LEU A 63 10.94 24.20 -12.86
C LEU A 63 12.28 24.72 -13.38
N ALA A 64 13.04 25.41 -12.52
CA ALA A 64 14.37 25.90 -12.88
C ALA A 64 15.30 24.72 -13.27
N PRO A 65 16.09 24.80 -14.36
CA PRO A 65 16.91 23.68 -14.83
C PRO A 65 17.87 23.10 -13.79
N GLY A 66 18.40 23.93 -12.89
CA GLY A 66 19.29 23.49 -11.81
C GLY A 66 18.61 22.69 -10.69
N LEU A 67 17.27 22.63 -10.68
CA LEU A 67 16.47 21.88 -9.69
C LEU A 67 15.84 20.62 -10.29
N ALA A 68 15.85 20.45 -11.61
CA ALA A 68 15.30 19.26 -12.27
C ALA A 68 16.25 18.07 -12.14
N ILE A 69 16.09 17.27 -11.06
CA ILE A 69 16.92 16.07 -10.81
C ILE A 69 16.51 14.92 -11.75
N VAL A 70 15.22 14.81 -12.04
CA VAL A 70 14.65 13.83 -12.99
C VAL A 70 13.75 14.53 -14.01
N PRO A 71 13.52 13.93 -15.19
CA PRO A 71 12.48 14.39 -16.11
C PRO A 71 11.11 14.46 -15.42
N GLU A 72 10.31 15.48 -15.75
CA GLU A 72 8.99 15.73 -15.16
C GLU A 72 8.10 14.47 -15.09
N PRO A 73 7.99 13.62 -16.14
CA PRO A 73 7.11 12.45 -16.07
C PRO A 73 7.52 11.43 -15.00
N LEU A 74 8.80 11.39 -14.60
CA LEU A 74 9.26 10.52 -13.52
C LEU A 74 8.84 11.02 -12.14
N THR A 75 8.48 12.30 -12.01
CA THR A 75 8.05 12.89 -10.73
C THR A 75 6.76 12.27 -10.20
N TYR A 76 5.89 11.74 -11.07
CA TYR A 76 4.72 10.92 -10.70
C TYR A 76 5.07 9.66 -9.89
N ILE A 77 6.33 9.23 -9.94
CA ILE A 77 6.85 8.09 -9.20
C ILE A 77 7.85 8.52 -8.11
N THR A 78 8.82 9.38 -8.44
CA THR A 78 9.91 9.70 -7.52
C THR A 78 9.44 10.42 -6.26
N HIS A 79 8.33 11.15 -6.33
CA HIS A 79 7.74 11.84 -5.17
C HIS A 79 7.46 10.89 -4.00
N ALA A 80 7.09 9.64 -4.31
CA ALA A 80 6.77 8.62 -3.32
C ALA A 80 7.97 8.17 -2.47
N PHE A 81 9.18 8.58 -2.85
CA PHE A 81 10.43 8.22 -2.16
C PHE A 81 11.03 9.36 -1.32
N VAL A 82 10.45 10.55 -1.41
CA VAL A 82 10.93 11.75 -0.69
C VAL A 82 10.04 12.02 0.52
N HIS A 83 10.62 12.39 1.66
CA HIS A 83 9.87 12.62 2.89
C HIS A 83 10.29 13.92 3.58
N ALA A 84 9.31 14.74 3.96
CA ALA A 84 9.53 16.05 4.57
C ALA A 84 10.10 16.01 6.00
N GLY A 85 10.08 14.85 6.68
CA GLY A 85 10.57 14.74 8.05
C GLY A 85 10.41 13.34 8.64
N PHE A 86 10.98 13.15 9.83
CA PHE A 86 11.02 11.85 10.50
C PHE A 86 9.63 11.24 10.71
N TRP A 87 8.68 12.00 11.26
CA TRP A 87 7.32 11.49 11.52
C TRP A 87 6.55 11.17 10.24
N HIS A 88 6.81 11.92 9.16
CA HIS A 88 6.23 11.63 7.85
C HIS A 88 6.78 10.31 7.28
N LEU A 89 8.09 10.08 7.36
CA LEU A 89 8.69 8.81 6.98
C LEU A 89 8.19 7.66 7.86
N ALA A 90 8.28 7.80 9.18
CA ALA A 90 7.96 6.74 10.13
C ALA A 90 6.51 6.27 9.99
N SER A 91 5.55 7.19 9.86
CA SER A 91 4.14 6.84 9.67
C SER A 91 3.90 6.07 8.37
N ASN A 92 4.49 6.49 7.25
CA ASN A 92 4.42 5.77 5.98
C ASN A 92 5.02 4.36 6.09
N MET A 93 6.23 4.24 6.66
CA MET A 93 6.91 2.95 6.74
C MET A 93 6.19 1.97 7.67
N ILE A 94 5.57 2.44 8.75
CA ILE A 94 4.73 1.59 9.62
C ILE A 94 3.52 1.04 8.86
N PHE A 95 2.81 1.87 8.11
CA PHE A 95 1.67 1.40 7.31
C PHE A 95 2.11 0.43 6.22
N LEU A 96 3.19 0.75 5.50
CA LEU A 96 3.74 -0.13 4.48
C LEU A 96 4.20 -1.46 5.07
N TRP A 97 4.84 -1.45 6.24
CA TRP A 97 5.28 -2.66 6.94
C TRP A 97 4.11 -3.55 7.35
N VAL A 98 3.04 -2.97 7.91
CA VAL A 98 1.91 -3.76 8.43
C VAL A 98 1.01 -4.30 7.33
N PHE A 99 0.84 -3.58 6.22
CA PHE A 99 -0.12 -3.97 5.17
C PHE A 99 0.55 -4.46 3.87
N GLY A 100 1.79 -4.07 3.61
CA GLY A 100 2.49 -4.37 2.37
C GLY A 100 2.75 -5.85 2.17
N ASP A 101 3.09 -6.57 3.25
CA ASP A 101 3.47 -7.99 3.21
C ASP A 101 2.35 -8.89 2.64
N ASN A 102 1.12 -8.64 3.05
CA ASN A 102 -0.10 -9.36 2.69
C ASN A 102 -0.50 -9.07 1.23
N VAL A 103 -0.37 -7.81 0.81
CA VAL A 103 -0.67 -7.40 -0.57
C VAL A 103 0.42 -7.92 -1.51
N GLU A 104 1.68 -7.92 -1.08
CA GLU A 104 2.81 -8.54 -1.78
C GLU A 104 2.63 -10.05 -1.93
N ASP A 105 2.18 -10.74 -0.88
CA ASP A 105 1.86 -12.17 -0.93
C ASP A 105 0.75 -12.45 -1.95
N ALA A 106 -0.30 -11.62 -1.94
CA ALA A 106 -1.45 -11.74 -2.83
C ALA A 106 -1.11 -11.52 -4.31
N MET A 107 -0.12 -10.68 -4.64
CA MET A 107 0.23 -10.32 -6.03
C MET A 107 1.55 -10.94 -6.52
N GLY A 108 2.43 -11.35 -5.59
CA GLY A 108 3.84 -11.60 -5.84
C GLY A 108 4.68 -10.33 -6.00
N HIS A 109 6.00 -10.48 -5.90
CA HIS A 109 6.98 -9.38 -5.87
C HIS A 109 6.79 -8.36 -7.00
N LEU A 110 6.91 -8.79 -8.27
CA LEU A 110 6.82 -7.89 -9.41
C LEU A 110 5.43 -7.24 -9.55
N GLY A 111 4.37 -8.03 -9.32
CA GLY A 111 2.99 -7.52 -9.35
C GLY A 111 2.76 -6.44 -8.31
N PHE A 112 3.26 -6.64 -7.09
CA PHE A 112 3.18 -5.66 -6.02
C PHE A 112 3.99 -4.40 -6.29
N LEU A 113 5.19 -4.52 -6.85
CA LEU A 113 6.00 -3.35 -7.22
C LEU A 113 5.26 -2.49 -8.25
N ILE A 114 4.72 -3.10 -9.32
CA ILE A 114 3.95 -2.39 -10.34
C ILE A 114 2.71 -1.76 -9.72
N PHE A 115 1.99 -2.50 -8.87
CA PHE A 115 0.80 -2.02 -8.16
C PHE A 115 1.12 -0.78 -7.31
N TYR A 116 2.18 -0.83 -6.51
CA TYR A 116 2.60 0.27 -5.64
C TYR A 116 2.92 1.54 -6.44
N LEU A 117 3.71 1.38 -7.50
CA LEU A 117 4.10 2.49 -8.39
C LEU A 117 2.90 3.06 -9.15
N ALA A 118 1.97 2.23 -9.61
CA ALA A 118 0.74 2.66 -10.25
C ALA A 118 -0.16 3.46 -9.30
N CYS A 119 -0.27 3.04 -8.03
CA CYS A 119 -1.00 3.79 -7.01
C CYS A 119 -0.33 5.14 -6.71
N ALA A 120 1.00 5.20 -6.69
CA ALA A 120 1.75 6.45 -6.54
C ALA A 120 1.46 7.44 -7.68
N ALA A 121 1.56 6.96 -8.93
CA ALA A 121 1.35 7.78 -10.12
C ALA A 121 -0.10 8.27 -10.24
N PHE A 122 -1.07 7.38 -10.05
CA PHE A 122 -2.47 7.76 -10.12
C PHE A 122 -2.88 8.68 -8.97
N GLY A 123 -2.31 8.48 -7.77
CA GLY A 123 -2.44 9.42 -6.66
C GLY A 123 -1.93 10.82 -7.01
N ALA A 124 -0.71 10.93 -7.54
CA ALA A 124 -0.14 12.20 -7.98
C ALA A 124 -1.02 12.88 -9.05
N LEU A 125 -1.48 12.12 -10.05
CA LEU A 125 -2.38 12.62 -11.08
C LEU A 125 -3.69 13.18 -10.48
N CYS A 126 -4.37 12.43 -9.61
CA CYS A 126 -5.58 12.91 -8.95
C CYS A 126 -5.33 14.14 -8.09
N HIS A 127 -4.20 14.21 -7.38
CA HIS A 127 -3.83 15.40 -6.62
C HIS A 127 -3.64 16.61 -7.54
N GLY A 128 -2.88 16.46 -8.62
CA GLY A 128 -2.64 17.54 -9.57
C GLY A 128 -3.90 18.01 -10.28
N LEU A 129 -4.84 17.10 -10.60
CA LEU A 129 -6.15 17.49 -11.17
C LEU A 129 -6.99 18.33 -10.21
N LEU A 130 -6.81 18.18 -8.89
CA LEU A 130 -7.55 18.93 -7.87
C LEU A 130 -6.91 20.29 -7.54
N VAL A 131 -5.58 20.39 -7.64
CA VAL A 131 -4.79 21.59 -7.28
C VAL A 131 -3.77 21.94 -8.37
N SER A 132 -4.22 22.04 -9.62
CA SER A 132 -3.35 22.11 -10.81
C SER A 132 -2.40 23.31 -10.83
N GLU A 133 -2.75 24.41 -10.17
CA GLU A 133 -1.92 25.62 -10.09
C GLU A 133 -0.94 25.61 -8.90
N SER A 134 -0.99 24.58 -8.05
CA SER A 134 -0.13 24.50 -6.86
C SER A 134 1.34 24.31 -7.24
N GLN A 135 2.18 25.19 -6.71
CA GLN A 135 3.64 25.08 -6.83
C GLN A 135 4.28 24.30 -5.67
N ALA A 136 3.47 23.85 -4.69
CA ALA A 136 3.98 23.05 -3.59
C ALA A 136 4.30 21.62 -4.07
N PRO A 137 5.52 21.10 -3.80
CA PRO A 137 5.86 19.74 -4.18
C PRO A 137 5.10 18.73 -3.31
N LEU A 138 4.35 17.84 -3.96
CA LEU A 138 3.89 16.60 -3.38
C LEU A 138 5.11 15.70 -3.13
N VAL A 139 5.22 15.21 -1.91
CA VAL A 139 6.23 14.23 -1.49
C VAL A 139 5.60 13.22 -0.52
N GLY A 140 6.11 12.00 -0.52
CA GLY A 140 5.77 10.97 0.45
C GLY A 140 5.08 9.76 -0.16
N ALA A 141 5.33 8.60 0.44
CA ALA A 141 4.81 7.31 -0.01
C ALA A 141 3.28 7.15 0.18
N SER A 142 2.62 8.11 0.83
CA SER A 142 1.28 7.93 1.39
C SER A 142 0.20 7.68 0.35
N GLY A 143 0.30 8.25 -0.85
CA GLY A 143 -0.62 7.93 -1.96
C GLY A 143 -0.56 6.45 -2.35
N ALA A 144 0.65 5.92 -2.55
CA ALA A 144 0.86 4.51 -2.87
C ALA A 144 0.37 3.59 -1.73
N ILE A 145 0.71 3.93 -0.49
CA ILE A 145 0.31 3.19 0.71
C ILE A 145 -1.21 3.23 0.91
N SER A 146 -1.88 4.33 0.57
CA SER A 146 -3.34 4.42 0.63
C SER A 146 -3.99 3.39 -0.32
N GLY A 147 -3.37 3.14 -1.47
CA GLY A 147 -3.74 2.05 -2.38
C GLY A 147 -3.48 0.66 -1.78
N VAL A 148 -2.34 0.47 -1.11
CA VAL A 148 -2.03 -0.78 -0.36
C VAL A 148 -3.08 -1.04 0.72
N VAL A 149 -3.48 -0.04 1.50
CA VAL A 149 -4.53 -0.15 2.53
C VAL A 149 -5.88 -0.53 1.91
N ALA A 150 -6.24 0.08 0.78
CA ALA A 150 -7.47 -0.25 0.05
C ALA A 150 -7.47 -1.70 -0.47
N ALA A 151 -6.35 -2.15 -1.04
CA ALA A 151 -6.19 -3.55 -1.46
C ALA A 151 -6.25 -4.51 -0.27
N TYR A 152 -5.58 -4.17 0.84
CA TYR A 152 -5.57 -4.98 2.05
C TYR A 152 -6.99 -5.21 2.60
N VAL A 153 -7.80 -4.15 2.75
CA VAL A 153 -9.17 -4.32 3.30
C VAL A 153 -10.08 -5.13 2.36
N ILE A 154 -9.82 -5.10 1.05
CA ILE A 154 -10.54 -5.94 0.08
C ILE A 154 -10.09 -7.41 0.16
N LEU A 155 -8.81 -7.67 0.39
CA LEU A 155 -8.27 -9.03 0.54
C LEU A 155 -8.67 -9.65 1.88
N HIS A 156 -8.47 -8.90 2.97
CA HIS A 156 -8.45 -9.38 4.36
C HIS A 156 -9.34 -8.57 5.31
N PRO A 157 -10.62 -8.30 4.99
CA PRO A 157 -11.48 -7.44 5.79
C PRO A 157 -11.68 -7.93 7.23
N ARG A 158 -11.61 -9.24 7.49
CA ARG A 158 -11.91 -9.83 8.81
C ARG A 158 -10.66 -10.20 9.60
N VAL A 159 -9.46 -10.04 9.03
CA VAL A 159 -8.21 -10.23 9.77
C VAL A 159 -8.14 -9.20 10.89
N LYS A 160 -7.74 -9.63 12.09
CA LYS A 160 -7.59 -8.73 13.23
C LYS A 160 -6.28 -7.97 13.09
N ILE A 161 -6.37 -6.64 13.10
CA ILE A 161 -5.21 -5.76 13.18
C ILE A 161 -5.13 -5.18 14.58
N TRP A 162 -3.92 -5.16 15.13
CA TRP A 162 -3.67 -4.54 16.42
C TRP A 162 -3.51 -3.04 16.23
N VAL A 163 -4.47 -2.30 16.77
CA VAL A 163 -4.51 -0.84 16.66
C VAL A 163 -4.33 -0.23 18.04
N LEU A 164 -3.46 0.76 18.14
CA LEU A 164 -3.32 1.54 19.36
C LEU A 164 -4.41 2.63 19.40
N VAL A 165 -5.38 2.47 20.30
CA VAL A 165 -6.44 3.46 20.53
C VAL A 165 -6.02 4.39 21.67
N PHE A 166 -6.24 5.71 21.50
CA PHE A 166 -5.81 6.77 22.44
C PHE A 166 -4.32 6.71 22.83
N PHE A 167 -3.46 6.20 21.95
CA PHE A 167 -2.03 5.99 22.20
C PHE A 167 -1.70 5.12 23.44
N ARG A 168 -2.65 4.35 23.97
CA ARG A 168 -2.48 3.62 25.24
C ARG A 168 -3.00 2.20 25.23
N VAL A 169 -4.10 1.92 24.54
CA VAL A 169 -4.76 0.60 24.63
C VAL A 169 -4.65 -0.11 23.28
N PRO A 170 -3.85 -1.18 23.18
CA PRO A 170 -3.83 -2.02 21.99
C PRO A 170 -5.10 -2.86 21.94
N LEU A 171 -5.92 -2.66 20.90
CA LEU A 171 -7.16 -3.41 20.70
C LEU A 171 -7.12 -4.13 19.35
N PRO A 172 -7.38 -5.45 19.32
CA PRO A 172 -7.48 -6.19 18.08
C PRO A 172 -8.86 -5.96 17.46
N LEU A 173 -8.91 -5.25 16.34
CA LEU A 173 -10.15 -4.97 15.61
C LEU A 173 -10.12 -5.65 14.25
N PRO A 174 -11.25 -6.15 13.73
CA PRO A 174 -11.34 -6.60 12.35
C PRO A 174 -10.95 -5.46 11.41
N ALA A 175 -10.05 -5.70 10.45
CA ALA A 175 -9.43 -4.69 9.60
C ALA A 175 -10.43 -3.74 8.93
N PHE A 176 -11.59 -4.25 8.51
CA PHE A 176 -12.61 -3.42 7.87
C PHE A 176 -13.06 -2.24 8.74
N VAL A 177 -13.07 -2.37 10.07
CA VAL A 177 -13.54 -1.30 10.97
C VAL A 177 -12.60 -0.08 10.93
N PRO A 178 -11.34 -0.17 11.40
CA PRO A 178 -10.45 0.98 11.41
C PRO A 178 -10.07 1.44 9.99
N LEU A 179 -9.93 0.52 9.03
CA LEU A 179 -9.49 0.89 7.68
C LEU A 179 -10.58 1.61 6.89
N LEU A 180 -11.85 1.17 6.95
CA LEU A 180 -12.92 1.90 6.25
C LEU A 180 -13.20 3.26 6.90
N LEU A 181 -13.08 3.38 8.22
CA LEU A 181 -13.17 4.69 8.90
C LEU A 181 -12.04 5.62 8.45
N TRP A 182 -10.80 5.12 8.35
CA TRP A 182 -9.66 5.90 7.89
C TRP A 182 -9.77 6.27 6.40
N ILE A 183 -10.22 5.35 5.54
CA ILE A 183 -10.49 5.62 4.13
C ILE A 183 -11.57 6.70 3.99
N GLY A 184 -12.68 6.56 4.72
CA GLY A 184 -13.76 7.56 4.74
C GLY A 184 -13.26 8.94 5.18
N GLN A 185 -12.38 8.99 6.18
CA GLN A 185 -11.71 10.23 6.60
C GLN A 185 -10.92 10.87 5.45
N GLN A 186 -10.20 10.10 4.63
CA GLN A 186 -9.41 10.68 3.52
C GLN A 186 -10.32 11.45 2.54
N PHE A 187 -11.45 10.86 2.17
CA PHE A 187 -12.42 11.51 1.29
C PHE A 187 -13.15 12.67 1.95
N PHE A 188 -13.45 12.56 3.25
CA PHE A 188 -14.07 13.66 4.00
C PHE A 188 -13.14 14.89 4.04
N MET A 189 -11.85 14.68 4.27
CA MET A 189 -10.88 15.76 4.40
C MET A 189 -10.61 16.51 3.10
N LEU A 190 -10.89 15.92 1.93
CA LEU A 190 -10.89 16.65 0.65
C LEU A 190 -11.78 17.90 0.67
N PHE A 191 -12.86 17.88 1.45
CA PHE A 191 -13.82 18.98 1.53
C PHE A 191 -13.59 19.90 2.74
N VAL A 192 -12.90 19.41 3.77
CA VAL A 192 -12.71 20.12 5.03
C VAL A 192 -11.40 20.88 5.07
N ASP A 193 -10.35 20.29 4.52
CA ASP A 193 -8.99 20.84 4.57
C ASP A 193 -8.29 20.69 3.19
N PRO A 194 -8.89 21.22 2.10
CA PRO A 194 -8.34 21.07 0.74
C PRO A 194 -6.96 21.70 0.58
N ASP A 195 -6.68 22.76 1.33
CA ASP A 195 -5.42 23.53 1.31
C ASP A 195 -4.44 23.12 2.43
N GLY A 196 -4.75 22.02 3.14
CA GLY A 196 -3.94 21.52 4.24
C GLY A 196 -2.58 20.98 3.80
N ASN A 197 -1.71 20.72 4.78
CA ASN A 197 -0.38 20.12 4.54
C ASN A 197 -0.42 18.62 4.19
N VAL A 198 -1.61 18.04 4.06
CA VAL A 198 -1.81 16.63 3.73
C VAL A 198 -2.44 16.54 2.35
N SER A 199 -1.82 15.79 1.45
CA SER A 199 -2.27 15.63 0.08
C SER A 199 -3.45 14.66 -0.03
N TRP A 200 -4.63 15.08 0.46
CA TRP A 200 -5.85 14.28 0.45
C TRP A 200 -6.22 13.76 -0.96
N GLY A 201 -5.96 14.56 -2.00
CA GLY A 201 -6.13 14.15 -3.40
C GLY A 201 -5.25 12.95 -3.80
N ALA A 202 -4.02 12.90 -3.29
CA ALA A 202 -3.12 11.78 -3.53
C ALA A 202 -3.58 10.52 -2.81
N HIS A 203 -4.07 10.64 -1.58
CA HIS A 203 -4.64 9.51 -0.83
C HIS A 203 -5.90 8.96 -1.51
N ALA A 204 -6.82 9.85 -1.92
CA ALA A 204 -8.05 9.46 -2.59
C ALA A 204 -7.77 8.76 -3.93
N GLY A 205 -6.87 9.33 -4.76
CA GLY A 205 -6.43 8.69 -6.00
C GLY A 205 -5.78 7.33 -5.75
N GLY A 206 -4.85 7.25 -4.79
CA GLY A 206 -4.23 6.00 -4.38
C GLY A 206 -5.23 4.92 -3.94
N ILE A 207 -6.22 5.30 -3.12
CA ILE A 207 -7.31 4.39 -2.69
C ILE A 207 -8.11 3.86 -3.88
N VAL A 208 -8.50 4.75 -4.80
CA VAL A 208 -9.27 4.36 -6.00
C VAL A 208 -8.46 3.41 -6.87
N ALA A 209 -7.18 3.74 -7.15
CA ALA A 209 -6.30 2.88 -7.93
C ALA A 209 -6.13 1.51 -7.24
N GLY A 210 -5.81 1.49 -5.95
CA GLY A 210 -5.60 0.25 -5.21
C GLY A 210 -6.85 -0.63 -5.16
N ALA A 211 -8.00 -0.02 -4.91
CA ALA A 211 -9.29 -0.71 -4.88
C ALA A 211 -9.66 -1.32 -6.23
N VAL A 212 -9.29 -0.70 -7.35
CA VAL A 212 -9.55 -1.25 -8.69
C VAL A 212 -8.51 -2.30 -9.07
N LEU A 213 -7.22 -1.98 -8.94
CA LEU A 213 -6.12 -2.82 -9.43
C LEU A 213 -6.05 -4.17 -8.70
N VAL A 214 -6.43 -4.25 -7.43
CA VAL A 214 -6.41 -5.52 -6.67
C VAL A 214 -7.26 -6.62 -7.30
N PHE A 215 -8.34 -6.28 -8.02
CA PHE A 215 -9.19 -7.25 -8.69
C PHE A 215 -8.47 -7.95 -9.86
N PHE A 216 -7.54 -7.25 -10.51
CA PHE A 216 -6.86 -7.70 -11.72
C PHE A 216 -5.45 -8.22 -11.47
N MET A 217 -4.75 -7.67 -10.48
CA MET A 217 -3.32 -7.94 -10.24
C MET A 217 -3.05 -9.03 -9.21
N ARG A 218 -4.05 -9.42 -8.39
CA ARG A 218 -3.89 -10.55 -7.47
C ARG A 218 -3.64 -11.85 -8.22
N ARG A 219 -2.89 -12.77 -7.60
CA ARG A 219 -2.66 -14.12 -8.10
C ARG A 219 -3.99 -14.87 -8.25
N LYS A 220 -4.07 -15.72 -9.27
CA LYS A 220 -5.19 -16.65 -9.46
C LYS A 220 -5.34 -17.52 -8.21
N GLY A 221 -6.55 -17.62 -7.69
CA GLY A 221 -6.86 -18.39 -6.49
C GLY A 221 -6.78 -17.63 -5.18
N VAL A 222 -6.23 -16.41 -5.11
CA VAL A 222 -6.26 -15.62 -3.87
C VAL A 222 -7.67 -15.05 -3.66
N PRO A 223 -8.47 -15.47 -2.67
CA PRO A 223 -9.84 -14.99 -2.54
C PRO A 223 -9.89 -13.51 -2.13
N LEU A 224 -10.98 -12.84 -2.54
CA LEU A 224 -11.33 -11.52 -2.03
C LEU A 224 -12.33 -11.65 -0.87
N PHE A 225 -12.30 -10.68 0.03
CA PHE A 225 -13.19 -10.53 1.17
C PHE A 225 -13.18 -11.74 2.13
N ASP A 226 -12.00 -12.35 2.31
CA ASP A 226 -11.81 -13.60 3.07
C ASP A 226 -12.79 -14.73 2.68
N ARG A 227 -13.28 -14.75 1.43
CA ARG A 227 -14.17 -15.83 0.96
C ARG A 227 -13.39 -17.16 0.94
N LYS A 228 -13.94 -18.21 1.55
CA LYS A 228 -13.36 -19.55 1.42
C LYS A 228 -13.53 -20.04 -0.02
N ILE A 229 -12.44 -20.53 -0.63
CA ILE A 229 -12.53 -21.22 -1.92
C ILE A 229 -13.22 -22.55 -1.67
N VAL A 230 -14.48 -22.67 -2.07
CA VAL A 230 -15.19 -23.94 -2.10
C VAL A 230 -14.90 -24.54 -3.47
N THR A 231 -14.07 -25.59 -3.52
CA THR A 231 -13.96 -26.39 -4.74
C THR A 231 -15.35 -26.95 -5.06
N PRO A 232 -15.83 -26.87 -6.32
CA PRO A 232 -17.08 -27.50 -6.68
C PRO A 232 -17.05 -28.96 -6.23
N ARG A 233 -18.15 -29.47 -5.65
CA ARG A 233 -18.35 -30.91 -5.41
C ARG A 233 -18.49 -31.64 -6.76
N ALA A 234 -17.49 -31.58 -7.62
CA ALA A 234 -17.43 -32.31 -8.88
C ALA A 234 -16.92 -33.74 -8.69
N VAL A 235 -16.50 -34.10 -7.46
CA VAL A 235 -16.17 -35.47 -7.09
C VAL A 235 -16.82 -35.79 -5.75
N SER A 236 -18.01 -36.40 -5.80
CA SER A 236 -18.44 -37.28 -4.71
C SER A 236 -17.65 -38.58 -4.85
N SER A 237 -16.91 -38.99 -3.81
CA SER A 237 -16.47 -40.38 -3.77
C SER A 237 -17.71 -41.26 -3.69
N THR A 238 -17.93 -42.08 -4.72
CA THR A 238 -18.97 -43.11 -4.70
C THR A 238 -18.72 -43.99 -3.46
N PRO A 239 -19.75 -44.39 -2.69
CA PRO A 239 -19.59 -45.26 -1.51
C PRO A 239 -18.75 -46.52 -1.76
N ALA A 240 -18.69 -46.99 -3.02
CA ALA A 240 -17.86 -48.09 -3.48
C ALA A 240 -16.34 -47.89 -3.24
N VAL A 241 -15.81 -46.67 -3.43
CA VAL A 241 -14.38 -46.39 -3.20
C VAL A 241 -14.07 -46.36 -1.70
N ARG A 242 -15.03 -45.90 -0.87
CA ARG A 242 -14.87 -45.89 0.59
C ARG A 242 -14.79 -47.31 1.17
N ARG A 243 -15.50 -48.28 0.59
CA ARG A 243 -15.39 -49.71 0.98
C ARG A 243 -14.08 -50.35 0.55
N ALA A 244 -13.56 -50.02 -0.63
CA ALA A 244 -12.30 -50.60 -1.13
C ALA A 244 -11.09 -50.13 -0.31
N VAL A 245 -11.08 -48.88 0.18
CA VAL A 245 -9.99 -48.36 1.01
C VAL A 245 -10.04 -48.91 2.44
N VAL A 246 -11.22 -49.11 3.03
CA VAL A 246 -11.35 -49.71 4.37
C VAL A 246 -11.02 -51.21 4.33
N ALA A 247 -11.46 -51.94 3.30
CA ALA A 247 -11.16 -53.37 3.15
C ALA A 247 -9.67 -53.67 2.86
N ALA A 248 -8.90 -52.69 2.36
CA ALA A 248 -7.47 -52.82 2.14
C ALA A 248 -6.64 -52.59 3.41
N ASP A 249 -7.19 -51.87 4.41
CA ASP A 249 -6.51 -51.55 5.67
C ASP A 249 -6.71 -52.66 6.72
N ASP A 250 -7.84 -53.36 6.68
CA ASP A 250 -8.16 -54.48 7.59
C ASP A 250 -7.48 -55.82 7.20
N GLY A 251 -6.67 -55.83 6.13
CA GLY A 251 -6.15 -57.04 5.49
C GLY A 251 -4.66 -57.35 5.71
N ALA A 252 -3.92 -56.57 6.51
CA ALA A 252 -2.50 -56.84 6.77
C ALA A 252 -2.26 -57.39 8.20
N PRO A 253 -2.29 -58.73 8.40
CA PRO A 253 -1.77 -59.33 9.62
C PRO A 253 -0.24 -59.21 9.65
N GLY A 254 0.27 -58.68 10.75
CA GLY A 254 1.70 -58.67 11.04
C GLY A 254 2.28 -60.08 11.15
N HIS A 255 3.33 -60.31 10.39
CA HIS A 255 4.38 -61.29 10.64
C HIS A 255 5.72 -60.68 10.26
#